data_AF-A0A7Y2JCS7-F1
#
_entry.id   AF-A0A7Y2JCS7-F1
#
_cell.length_a   1.000
_cell.length_b   1.000
_cell.length_c   1.000
_cell.angle_alpha   90.00
_cell.angle_beta   90.00
_cell.angle_gamma   90.00
#
_symmetry.space_group_name_H-M   'P 1'
#
loop_
_entity.id
_entity.type
_entity.pdbx_description
1 polymer ?
#
loop_
_entity_poly.entity_id
_entity_poly.type
_entity_poly.pdbx_seq_one_letter_code
_entity_poly.pdbx_strand_id
1 'polypeptide(L)' 'FGAGSCRHTFCGLQEDCAVLKGTKCRFSLRSRPSMEAVGIDVYRMVASAEWNIYPIGSDAKPDDIPCGVLAGIVIVR' A
#
# COMPACT_ATOMS: atom_id res chain seq x y z
N PHE A 1 -6.19 3.29 -0.79
CA PHE A 1 -4.74 3.07 -0.84
C PHE A 1 -4.48 1.77 -0.12
N GLY A 2 -3.73 0.85 -0.73
CA GLY A 2 -3.70 -0.54 -0.28
C GLY A 2 -2.30 -1.08 -0.20
N ALA A 3 -1.75 -1.19 1.01
CA ALA A 3 -0.52 -1.91 1.29
C ALA A 3 -0.79 -3.44 1.25
N GLY A 4 -1.24 -3.96 0.10
CA GLY A 4 -1.64 -5.37 -0.05
C GLY A 4 -1.72 -5.83 -1.50
N SER A 5 -1.54 -7.13 -1.73
CA SER A 5 -1.58 -7.72 -3.08
C SER A 5 -2.98 -7.61 -3.68
N CYS A 6 -3.12 -6.73 -4.67
CA CYS A 6 -4.34 -6.56 -5.45
C CYS A 6 -4.79 -7.87 -6.14
N ARG A 7 -3.86 -8.81 -6.36
CA ARG A 7 -4.14 -10.12 -6.95
C ARG A 7 -5.05 -10.97 -6.07
N HIS A 8 -4.73 -11.10 -4.78
CA HIS A 8 -5.59 -11.83 -3.85
C HIS A 8 -6.92 -11.10 -3.65
N THR A 9 -6.87 -9.77 -3.51
CA THR A 9 -8.05 -8.96 -3.20
C THR A 9 -9.07 -8.89 -4.33
N PHE A 10 -8.62 -8.69 -5.57
CA PHE A 10 -9.53 -8.44 -6.71
C PHE A 10 -9.62 -9.60 -7.68
N CYS A 11 -8.60 -10.46 -7.73
CA CYS A 11 -8.50 -11.51 -8.74
C CYS A 11 -8.33 -12.90 -8.11
N GLY A 12 -8.69 -13.13 -6.85
CA GLY A 12 -8.45 -14.40 -6.14
C GLY A 12 -9.14 -15.61 -6.75
N LEU A 13 -10.32 -15.44 -7.35
CA LEU A 13 -11.07 -16.48 -8.07
C LEU A 13 -10.68 -16.60 -9.55
N GLN A 14 -9.82 -15.71 -10.02
CA GLN A 14 -9.38 -15.70 -11.41
C GLN A 14 -8.12 -16.54 -11.50
N GLU A 15 -8.10 -17.52 -12.41
CA GLU A 15 -6.94 -18.40 -12.62
C GLU A 15 -5.66 -17.59 -12.87
N ASP A 16 -5.78 -16.46 -13.57
CA ASP A 16 -4.66 -15.62 -13.96
C ASP A 16 -4.88 -14.12 -13.68
N CYS A 17 -3.78 -13.37 -13.72
CA CYS A 17 -3.84 -11.92 -13.75
C CYS A 17 -3.84 -11.46 -15.21
N ALA A 18 -4.94 -10.81 -15.65
CA ALA A 18 -5.07 -10.26 -17.00
C ALA A 18 -3.87 -9.39 -17.42
N VAL A 19 -3.33 -8.60 -16.48
CA VAL A 19 -2.13 -7.78 -16.71
C VAL A 19 -0.90 -8.65 -17.03
N LEU A 20 -0.72 -9.75 -16.30
CA LEU A 20 0.40 -10.67 -16.52
C LEU A 20 0.28 -11.47 -17.83
N LYS A 21 -0.91 -11.50 -18.44
CA LYS A 21 -1.15 -12.04 -19.78
C LYS A 21 -1.03 -11.00 -20.90
N GLY A 22 -0.59 -9.78 -20.60
CA GLY A 22 -0.45 -8.71 -21.59
C GLY A 22 -1.76 -8.00 -21.95
N THR A 23 -2.81 -8.15 -21.12
CA THR A 23 -4.12 -7.50 -21.33
C THR A 23 -4.42 -6.47 -20.24
N LYS A 24 -5.49 -5.68 -20.38
CA LYS A 24 -5.83 -4.63 -19.41
C LYS A 24 -6.23 -5.21 -18.06
N CYS A 25 -5.89 -4.52 -16.97
CA CYS A 25 -6.33 -4.90 -15.64
C CYS A 25 -7.87 -4.88 -15.56
N ARG A 26 -8.47 -6.00 -15.17
CA ARG A 26 -9.92 -6.15 -14.95
C ARG A 26 -10.48 -5.12 -13.97
N PHE A 27 -9.63 -4.64 -13.05
CA PHE A 27 -9.99 -3.73 -11.98
C PHE A 27 -9.04 -2.51 -11.96
N SER A 28 -8.65 -1.99 -13.13
CA SER A 28 -7.61 -0.94 -13.28
C SER A 28 -7.80 0.32 -12.42
N LEU A 29 -9.06 0.71 -12.15
CA LEU A 29 -9.39 1.87 -11.30
C LEU A 29 -9.54 1.50 -9.80
N ARG A 30 -9.34 0.22 -9.47
CA ARG A 30 -9.63 -0.40 -8.16
C ARG A 30 -8.49 -1.25 -7.60
N SER A 31 -7.51 -1.70 -8.40
CA SER A 31 -6.35 -2.49 -7.93
C SER A 31 -5.39 -1.70 -7.02
N ARG A 32 -5.56 -0.38 -7.00
CA ARG A 32 -5.22 0.66 -6.01
C ARG A 32 -3.73 0.85 -5.62
N PRO A 33 -3.15 2.01 -6.00
CA PRO A 33 -1.80 2.39 -5.62
C PRO A 33 -1.65 2.54 -4.09
N SER A 34 -0.41 2.44 -3.62
CA SER A 34 -0.03 2.93 -2.30
C SER A 34 -0.27 4.45 -2.21
N MET A 35 -0.32 5.03 -1.01
CA MET A 35 -0.53 6.48 -0.86
C MET A 35 0.61 7.26 -1.53
N GLU A 36 1.83 6.75 -1.43
CA GLU A 36 3.03 7.27 -2.07
C GLU A 36 2.90 7.32 -3.59
N ALA A 37 2.26 6.30 -4.19
CA ALA A 37 2.08 6.22 -5.63
C ALA A 37 1.06 7.24 -6.21
N VAL A 38 0.42 8.05 -5.37
CA VAL A 38 -0.33 9.25 -5.81
C VAL A 38 0.26 10.56 -5.28
N GLY A 39 1.52 10.56 -4.86
CA GLY A 39 2.24 11.76 -4.41
C GLY A 39 2.04 12.12 -2.94
N ILE A 40 1.52 11.21 -2.12
CA ILE A 40 1.36 11.43 -0.67
C ILE A 40 2.57 10.85 0.06
N ASP A 41 3.41 11.71 0.64
CA ASP A 41 4.52 11.31 1.49
C ASP A 41 4.03 10.98 2.91
N VAL A 42 3.63 9.72 3.11
CA VAL A 42 3.08 9.22 4.37
C VAL A 42 4.07 9.34 5.52
N TYR A 43 5.35 9.02 5.27
CA TYR A 43 6.39 9.09 6.29
C TYR A 43 6.56 10.51 6.80
N ARG A 44 6.69 11.48 5.90
CA ARG A 44 6.79 12.89 6.28
C ARG A 44 5.53 13.37 6.99
N MET A 45 4.34 13.01 6.52
CA MET A 45 3.09 13.43 7.16
C MET A 45 2.97 12.90 8.59
N VAL A 46 3.25 11.62 8.81
CA VAL A 46 3.17 10.98 10.12
C VAL A 46 4.25 11.55 11.06
N ALA A 47 5.49 11.68 10.60
CA ALA A 47 6.57 12.28 11.37
C ALA A 47 6.31 13.76 11.73
N SER A 48 5.71 14.53 10.82
CA SER A 48 5.34 15.94 11.07
C SER A 48 4.20 16.10 12.09
N ALA A 49 3.41 15.04 12.30
CA ALA A 49 2.39 14.98 13.35
C ALA A 49 2.95 14.43 14.67
N GLU A 50 4.28 14.27 14.79
CA GLU A 50 4.97 13.70 15.95
C GLU A 50 4.50 12.27 16.29
N TRP A 51 3.98 11.56 15.30
CA TRP A 51 3.63 10.15 15.42
C TRP A 51 4.83 9.28 15.04
N ASN A 52 5.01 8.19 15.78
CA ASN A 52 6.05 7.21 15.46
C ASN A 52 5.70 6.49 14.16
N ILE A 53 6.66 6.40 13.24
CA ILE A 53 6.59 5.56 12.03
C ILE A 53 7.96 4.95 11.77
N TYR A 54 7.98 3.66 11.48
CA TYR A 54 9.21 2.90 11.29
C TYR A 54 9.22 2.31 9.87
N PRO A 55 10.27 2.55 9.06
CA PRO A 55 10.37 1.95 7.73
C PRO A 55 10.60 0.44 7.85
N ILE A 56 9.68 -0.34 7.29
CA ILE A 56 9.77 -1.82 7.26
C ILE A 56 10.13 -2.24 5.84
N GLY A 57 11.43 -2.42 5.59
CA GLY A 57 12.00 -2.92 4.34
C GLY A 57 12.79 -4.21 4.54
N SER A 58 13.45 -4.70 3.47
CA SER A 58 14.18 -5.98 3.49
C SER A 58 15.31 -6.05 4.52
N ASP A 59 15.93 -4.91 4.86
CA ASP A 59 17.04 -4.83 5.82
C ASP A 59 16.58 -4.48 7.24
N ALA A 60 15.27 -4.37 7.46
CA ALA A 60 14.75 -3.93 8.75
C ALA A 60 14.88 -5.04 9.79
N LYS A 61 15.52 -4.72 10.92
CA LYS A 61 15.70 -5.65 12.03
C LYS A 61 14.51 -5.56 12.99
N PRO A 62 14.05 -6.68 13.55
CA PRO A 62 12.95 -6.67 14.53
C PRO A 62 13.20 -5.73 15.72
N ASP A 63 14.45 -5.65 16.19
CA ASP A 63 14.82 -4.81 17.33
C ASP A 63 14.72 -3.30 17.04
N ASP A 64 14.78 -2.89 15.78
CA ASP A 64 14.68 -1.49 15.35
C ASP A 64 13.22 -1.04 15.14
N ILE A 65 12.26 -1.98 15.18
CA ILE A 65 10.85 -1.76 14.84
C ILE A 65 9.97 -2.18 16.03
N PRO A 66 9.73 -1.27 17.01
CA PRO A 66 8.89 -1.61 18.16
C PRO A 66 7.42 -1.87 17.76
N CYS A 67 6.95 -1.28 16.66
CA CYS A 67 5.64 -1.56 16.10
C CYS A 67 5.57 -1.23 14.60
N GLY A 68 4.67 -1.90 13.87
CA GLY A 68 4.30 -1.55 12.51
C GLY A 68 3.15 -0.55 12.48
N VAL A 69 3.19 0.40 11.56
CA VAL A 69 2.19 1.47 11.45
C VAL A 69 1.44 1.34 10.14
N LEU A 70 0.11 1.21 10.23
CA LEU A 70 -0.78 1.21 9.08
C LEU A 70 -1.44 2.59 8.97
N ALA A 71 -1.07 3.34 7.94
CA ALA A 71 -1.67 4.65 7.65
C ALA A 71 -2.77 4.52 6.59
N GLY A 72 -3.80 5.33 6.73
CA GLY A 72 -4.90 5.47 5.77
C GLY A 72 -5.38 6.92 5.71
N ILE A 73 -6.10 7.27 4.65
CA ILE A 73 -6.62 8.62 4.44
C ILE A 73 -8.14 8.60 4.41
N VAL A 74 -8.74 9.58 5.12
CA VAL A 74 -10.18 9.85 5.10
C VAL A 74 -10.39 11.18 4.37
N ILE A 75 -11.22 11.16 3.33
CA ILE A 75 -11.59 12.36 2.58
C ILE A 75 -12.93 12.85 3.12
N VAL A 76 -12.94 14.00 3.79
CA VAL A 76 -14.15 14.65 4.30
C VAL A 76 -14.63 15.74 3.33
N ARG A 77 -15.94 15.99 3.31
CA ARG A 77 -16.58 17.04 2.50
C ARG A 77 -16.82 18.29 3.33
#